data_AF-A0A355BD43-F1
#
_entry.id   AF-A0A355BD43-F1
#
_cell.length_a   1.000
_cell.length_b   1.000
_cell.length_c   1.000
_cell.angle_alpha   90.00
_cell.angle_beta   90.00
_cell.angle_gamma   90.00
#
_symmetry.space_group_name_H-M   'P 1'
#
loop_
_entity.id
_entity.type
_entity.pdbx_description
1 polymer ?
#
loop_
_entity_poly.entity_id
_entity_poly.type
_entity_poly.pdbx_seq_one_letter_code
_entity_poly.pdbx_strand_id
1 'polypeptide(L)'
;MYKIIFLSLCFVSVTIFAQQKPKLVVAVVVDQMKFEYLDRFGSDFSENGFKKLIKKGFSFNNMHYNYVPTYTAPGHAAIFTGATPAINGIIGNDWFSKATLKEVYCTEDSSVSTLGNGTENEGKMSPRNLQATTITDELKLATN
;
A
#
# COMPACT_ATOMS: atom_id res chain seq x y z
N MET A 1 -47.06 -13.69 -43.08
CA MET A 1 -45.59 -13.89 -43.11
C MET A 1 -44.95 -12.88 -42.17
N TYR A 2 -44.45 -13.42 -41.07
CA TYR A 2 -43.89 -12.75 -39.91
C TYR A 2 -42.52 -12.13 -40.20
N LYS A 3 -42.14 -11.14 -39.38
CA LYS A 3 -40.78 -10.58 -39.15
C LYS A 3 -40.51 -9.17 -39.69
N ILE A 4 -41.26 -8.18 -39.23
CA ILE A 4 -40.74 -6.81 -39.12
C ILE A 4 -41.29 -6.19 -37.85
N ILE A 5 -40.83 -6.63 -36.67
CA ILE A 5 -41.15 -5.97 -35.41
C ILE A 5 -39.88 -5.88 -34.55
N PHE A 6 -39.45 -4.63 -34.36
CA PHE A 6 -38.69 -4.09 -33.24
C PHE A 6 -37.31 -4.69 -32.93
N LEU A 7 -36.29 -4.25 -33.69
CA LEU A 7 -34.95 -4.06 -33.13
C LEU A 7 -34.90 -2.64 -32.55
N SER A 8 -35.54 -2.41 -31.40
CA SER A 8 -35.30 -1.19 -30.63
C SER A 8 -33.89 -1.31 -30.05
N LEU A 9 -33.00 -0.53 -30.67
CA LEU A 9 -31.63 -0.29 -30.28
C LEU A 9 -31.63 0.24 -28.83
N CYS A 10 -31.56 -0.64 -27.83
CA CYS A 10 -31.14 -0.26 -26.50
C CYS A 10 -29.65 0.10 -26.56
N PHE A 11 -29.33 1.27 -27.12
CA PHE A 11 -28.15 2.02 -26.70
C PHE A 11 -28.42 2.46 -25.27
N VAL A 12 -28.22 1.54 -24.32
CA VAL A 12 -27.95 1.92 -22.96
C VAL A 12 -26.62 2.64 -23.03
N SER A 13 -26.70 3.97 -23.14
CA SER A 13 -25.56 4.83 -22.93
C SER A 13 -25.15 4.60 -21.50
N VAL A 14 -24.22 3.66 -21.28
CA VAL A 14 -23.54 3.51 -20.00
C VAL A 14 -22.79 4.82 -19.85
N THR A 15 -23.43 5.77 -19.15
CA THR A 15 -22.71 6.91 -18.61
C THR A 15 -21.73 6.30 -17.63
N ILE A 16 -20.50 6.10 -18.10
CA ILE A 16 -19.35 5.87 -17.24
C ILE A 16 -19.27 7.15 -16.43
N PHE A 17 -19.94 7.18 -15.28
CA PHE A 17 -19.65 8.14 -14.25
C PHE A 17 -18.22 7.81 -13.84
N ALA A 18 -17.26 8.53 -14.44
CA ALA A 18 -15.92 8.57 -13.92
C ALA A 18 -16.07 8.97 -12.45
N GLN A 19 -15.74 8.06 -11.55
CA GLN A 19 -15.85 8.31 -10.13
C GLN A 19 -15.12 9.61 -9.83
N GLN A 20 -15.78 10.55 -9.15
CA GLN A 20 -15.16 11.81 -8.78
C GLN A 20 -13.85 11.50 -8.07
N LYS A 21 -12.74 11.93 -8.68
CA LYS A 21 -11.40 11.66 -8.15
C LYS A 21 -11.29 12.35 -6.79
N PRO A 22 -10.94 11.64 -5.72
CA PRO A 22 -10.73 12.27 -4.43
C PRO A 22 -9.58 13.27 -4.54
N LYS A 23 -9.72 14.44 -3.90
CA LYS A 23 -8.65 15.45 -3.85
C LYS A 23 -7.48 15.04 -2.97
N LEU A 24 -7.72 14.10 -2.05
CA LEU A 24 -6.75 13.57 -1.11
C LEU A 24 -7.07 12.10 -0.82
N VAL A 25 -6.03 11.28 -0.83
CA VAL A 25 -6.07 9.89 -0.35
C VAL A 25 -5.09 9.78 0.81
N VAL A 26 -5.53 9.18 1.92
CA VAL A 26 -4.69 8.96 3.10
C VAL A 26 -4.60 7.46 3.35
N ALA A 27 -3.40 6.91 3.22
CA ALA A 27 -3.09 5.52 3.59
C ALA A 27 -2.52 5.50 5.01
N VAL A 28 -3.13 4.72 5.90
CA VAL A 28 -2.70 4.56 7.30
C VAL A 28 -2.38 3.10 7.55
N VAL A 29 -1.14 2.82 7.93
CA VAL A 29 -0.69 1.50 8.37
C VAL A 29 -0.37 1.60 9.84
N VAL A 30 -1.06 0.81 10.67
CA VAL A 30 -0.79 0.73 12.12
C VAL A 30 0.12 -0.46 12.34
N ASP A 31 1.37 -0.21 12.73
CA ASP A 31 2.37 -1.28 12.87
C ASP A 31 1.91 -2.30 13.93
N GLN A 32 2.11 -3.58 13.61
CA GLN A 32 1.73 -4.73 14.43
C GLN A 32 0.23 -4.82 14.82
N MET A 33 -0.66 -4.07 14.15
CA MET A 33 -2.09 -4.13 14.45
C MET A 33 -2.72 -5.41 13.90
N LYS A 34 -3.14 -6.30 14.80
CA LYS A 34 -3.95 -7.46 14.44
C LYS A 34 -5.41 -7.06 14.25
N PHE A 35 -6.07 -7.71 13.29
CA PHE A 35 -7.49 -7.45 13.03
C PHE A 35 -8.38 -7.69 14.25
N GLU A 36 -8.07 -8.72 15.05
CA GLU A 36 -8.81 -9.07 16.29
C GLU A 36 -8.87 -7.92 17.32
N TYR A 37 -7.93 -6.97 17.29
CA TYR A 37 -7.93 -5.83 18.20
C TYR A 37 -9.10 -4.88 17.95
N LEU A 38 -9.63 -4.84 16.72
CA LEU A 38 -10.79 -4.01 16.38
C LEU A 38 -12.06 -4.45 17.13
N ASP A 39 -12.19 -5.75 17.34
CA ASP A 39 -13.31 -6.34 18.09
C ASP A 39 -13.01 -6.37 19.59
N ARG A 40 -11.85 -6.90 19.98
CA ARG A 40 -11.44 -7.08 21.38
C ARG A 40 -11.49 -5.79 22.20
N PHE A 41 -11.07 -4.67 21.61
CA PHE A 41 -11.04 -3.36 22.26
C PHE A 41 -12.13 -2.43 21.70
N GLY A 42 -13.12 -2.99 21.00
CA GLY A 42 -14.17 -2.24 20.32
C GLY A 42 -14.96 -1.31 21.25
N SER A 43 -15.16 -1.70 22.52
CA SER A 43 -15.80 -0.87 23.54
C SER A 43 -15.04 0.42 23.85
N ASP A 44 -13.70 0.36 23.78
CA ASP A 44 -12.80 1.41 24.23
C ASP A 44 -12.56 2.47 23.14
N PHE A 45 -12.88 2.15 21.88
CA PHE A 45 -12.73 3.09 20.77
C PHE A 45 -13.82 4.17 20.76
N SER A 46 -13.42 5.38 20.37
CA SER A 46 -14.35 6.49 20.14
C SER A 46 -15.15 6.31 18.84
N GLU A 47 -16.33 6.92 18.78
CA GLU A 47 -17.23 6.80 17.61
C GLU A 47 -16.65 7.39 16.32
N ASN A 48 -15.70 8.32 16.41
CA ASN A 48 -15.12 9.02 15.26
C ASN A 48 -13.77 8.46 14.78
N GLY A 49 -13.31 7.33 15.34
CA GLY A 49 -12.09 6.62 14.94
C GLY A 49 -12.36 5.33 14.15
N PHE A 50 -11.76 4.21 14.59
CA PHE A 50 -11.93 2.89 13.96
C PHE A 50 -13.40 2.48 13.79
N LYS A 51 -14.26 2.78 14.77
CA LYS A 51 -15.71 2.53 14.68
C LYS A 51 -16.35 3.18 13.45
N LYS A 52 -15.98 4.42 13.13
CA LYS A 52 -16.47 5.13 11.94
C LYS A 52 -16.00 4.44 10.66
N LEU A 53 -14.73 4.04 10.60
CA LEU A 53 -14.16 3.35 9.44
C LEU A 53 -14.87 2.01 9.17
N ILE A 54 -15.16 1.23 10.23
CA ILE A 54 -15.87 -0.05 10.10
C ILE A 54 -17.35 0.16 9.73
N LYS A 55 -18.05 1.08 10.41
CA LYS A 55 -19.51 1.27 10.21
C LYS A 55 -19.87 1.97 8.89
N LYS A 56 -19.02 2.89 8.42
CA LYS A 56 -19.32 3.74 7.24
C LYS A 56 -18.40 3.50 6.05
N GLY A 57 -17.34 2.70 6.23
CA GLY A 57 -16.42 2.33 5.16
C GLY A 57 -16.67 0.90 4.69
N PHE A 58 -15.60 0.30 4.17
CA PHE A 58 -15.58 -1.10 3.76
C PHE A 58 -14.48 -1.82 4.55
N SER A 59 -14.77 -3.03 5.02
CA SER A 59 -13.83 -3.82 5.83
C SER A 59 -13.59 -5.18 5.21
N PHE A 60 -12.32 -5.55 5.08
CA PHE A 60 -11.89 -6.85 4.58
C PHE A 60 -11.46 -7.73 5.77
N ASN A 61 -12.38 -8.57 6.25
CA ASN A 61 -12.17 -9.35 7.48
C ASN A 61 -11.31 -10.61 7.26
N ASN A 62 -10.99 -10.95 6.01
CA ASN A 62 -10.24 -12.16 5.63
C ASN A 62 -9.03 -11.80 4.76
N MET A 63 -8.27 -10.79 5.16
CA MET A 63 -7.07 -10.34 4.46
C MET A 63 -5.81 -10.93 5.11
N HIS A 64 -4.95 -11.53 4.30
CA HIS A 64 -3.75 -12.23 4.76
C HIS A 64 -2.54 -11.85 3.90
N TYR A 65 -1.35 -11.88 4.50
CA TYR A 65 -0.10 -11.83 3.74
C TYR A 65 0.01 -13.09 2.89
N ASN A 66 0.31 -12.92 1.59
CA ASN A 66 0.58 -14.01 0.66
C ASN A 66 2.09 -14.28 0.51
N TYR A 67 2.90 -13.85 1.49
CA TYR A 67 4.35 -13.97 1.51
C TYR A 67 4.88 -14.14 2.93
N VAL A 68 6.16 -14.51 3.02
CA VAL A 68 6.95 -14.55 4.24
C VAL A 68 8.30 -13.88 3.95
N PRO A 69 8.96 -13.24 4.93
CA PRO A 69 8.54 -13.05 6.32
C PRO A 69 7.58 -11.85 6.50
N THR A 70 6.77 -11.87 7.57
CA THR A 70 5.81 -10.80 7.89
C THR A 70 6.44 -9.72 8.78
N TYR A 71 7.51 -9.09 8.28
CA TYR A 71 8.20 -7.97 8.93
C TYR A 71 7.71 -6.61 8.42
N THR A 72 8.10 -5.55 9.13
CA THR A 72 7.71 -4.16 8.86
C THR A 72 8.05 -3.74 7.43
N ALA A 73 9.31 -3.87 6.99
CA ALA A 73 9.73 -3.39 5.68
C ALA A 73 9.07 -4.16 4.50
N PRO A 74 9.04 -5.50 4.49
CA PRO A 74 8.27 -6.26 3.50
C PRO A 74 6.78 -5.89 3.48
N GLY A 75 6.18 -5.69 4.67
CA GLY A 75 4.81 -5.21 4.88
C GLY A 75 4.50 -3.92 4.14
N HIS A 76 5.27 -2.87 4.44
CA HIS A 76 5.05 -1.55 3.86
C HIS A 76 5.32 -1.55 2.35
N ALA A 77 6.39 -2.21 1.90
CA ALA A 77 6.67 -2.33 0.47
C ALA A 77 5.51 -2.99 -0.28
N ALA A 78 4.96 -4.09 0.22
CA ALA A 78 3.86 -4.79 -0.43
C ALA A 78 2.56 -3.98 -0.49
N ILE A 79 2.20 -3.28 0.60
CA ILE A 79 0.99 -2.44 0.66
C ILE A 79 1.02 -1.36 -0.44
N PHE A 80 2.16 -0.71 -0.65
CA PHE A 80 2.24 0.44 -1.55
C PHE A 80 2.64 0.10 -2.99
N THR A 81 3.25 -1.06 -3.23
CA THR A 81 3.61 -1.51 -4.59
C THR A 81 2.57 -2.47 -5.19
N GLY A 82 1.74 -3.11 -4.37
CA GLY A 82 0.89 -4.22 -4.82
C GLY A 82 1.66 -5.48 -5.22
N ALA A 83 2.99 -5.50 -4.99
CA ALA A 83 3.89 -6.59 -5.35
C ALA A 83 4.42 -7.30 -4.08
N THR A 84 4.69 -8.60 -4.19
CA THR A 84 5.29 -9.39 -3.10
C THR A 84 6.78 -9.05 -2.93
N PRO A 85 7.41 -9.40 -1.79
CA PRO A 85 8.86 -9.26 -1.59
C PRO A 85 9.74 -9.82 -2.71
N ALA A 86 9.28 -10.90 -3.37
CA ALA A 86 9.98 -11.50 -4.49
C ALA A 86 10.04 -10.60 -5.75
N ILE A 87 9.11 -9.65 -5.86
CA ILE A 87 9.02 -8.71 -7.00
C ILE A 87 9.48 -7.31 -6.60
N ASN A 88 9.08 -6.82 -5.42
CA ASN A 88 9.44 -5.48 -4.96
C ASN A 88 10.87 -5.41 -4.35
N GLY A 89 11.51 -6.56 -4.08
CA GLY A 89 12.89 -6.66 -3.62
C GLY A 89 13.10 -6.50 -2.10
N ILE A 90 12.09 -6.12 -1.32
CA ILE A 90 12.21 -5.90 0.13
C ILE A 90 11.85 -7.19 0.88
N ILE A 91 12.86 -8.04 1.12
CA ILE A 91 12.71 -9.39 1.68
C ILE A 91 12.80 -9.48 3.20
N GLY A 92 13.19 -8.38 3.86
CA GLY A 92 13.32 -8.29 5.30
C GLY A 92 13.54 -6.84 5.74
N ASN A 93 13.60 -6.62 7.05
CA ASN A 93 14.15 -5.36 7.58
C ASN A 93 15.65 -5.29 7.32
N ASP A 94 16.32 -6.44 7.40
CA ASP A 94 17.73 -6.63 7.13
C ASP A 94 17.88 -7.92 6.32
N TRP A 95 18.90 -7.99 5.46
CA TRP A 95 19.28 -9.22 4.77
C TRP A 95 20.78 -9.28 4.47
N PHE A 96 21.30 -10.50 4.34
CA PHE A 96 22.69 -10.68 3.92
C PHE A 96 22.83 -10.52 2.40
N SER A 97 23.65 -9.56 1.97
CA SER A 97 24.02 -9.38 0.57
C SER A 97 25.28 -10.18 0.24
N LYS A 98 25.13 -11.17 -0.66
CA LYS A 98 26.28 -11.94 -1.17
C LYS A 98 27.25 -11.10 -2.00
N ALA A 99 26.79 -10.01 -2.60
CA ALA A 99 27.63 -9.14 -3.43
C ALA A 99 28.61 -8.31 -2.59
N THR A 100 28.19 -7.89 -1.40
CA THR A 100 29.00 -7.06 -0.50
C THR A 100 29.55 -7.82 0.70
N LEU A 101 29.09 -9.05 0.93
CA LEU A 101 29.38 -9.90 2.08
C LEU A 101 29.03 -9.24 3.42
N LYS A 102 27.97 -8.45 3.43
CA LYS A 102 27.49 -7.70 4.60
C LYS A 102 25.99 -7.85 4.75
N GLU A 103 25.53 -7.67 5.99
CA GLU A 103 24.13 -7.39 6.26
C GLU A 103 23.77 -6.01 5.71
N VAL A 104 22.58 -5.90 5.12
CA VAL A 104 22.06 -4.71 4.49
C VAL A 104 20.70 -4.39 5.13
N TYR A 105 20.57 -3.19 5.69
CA TYR A 105 19.30 -2.66 6.19
C TYR A 105 18.44 -2.13 5.03
N CYS A 106 17.13 -2.28 5.15
CA CYS A 106 16.20 -2.16 4.02
C CYS A 106 16.27 -0.83 3.26
N THR A 107 16.47 0.27 3.98
CA THR A 107 16.58 1.61 3.39
C THR A 107 18.00 2.14 3.42
N GLU A 108 19.02 1.39 3.85
CA GLU A 108 20.36 1.96 3.95
C GLU A 108 20.87 2.45 2.60
N ASP A 109 21.56 3.59 2.63
CA ASP A 109 22.21 4.14 1.47
C ASP A 109 23.41 4.99 1.88
N SER A 110 24.61 4.41 1.76
CA SER A 110 25.86 5.12 2.05
C SER A 110 26.20 6.20 1.02
N SER A 111 25.46 6.31 -0.08
CA SER A 111 25.71 7.30 -1.14
C SER A 111 25.02 8.65 -0.91
N VAL A 112 24.11 8.71 0.08
CA VAL A 112 23.41 9.95 0.45
C VAL A 112 23.89 10.44 1.82
N SER A 113 23.48 11.65 2.18
CA SER A 113 23.81 12.30 3.45
C SER A 113 22.54 12.76 4.17
N THR A 114 22.57 12.73 5.50
CA THR A 114 21.50 13.29 6.34
C THR A 114 21.23 14.75 5.98
N LEU A 115 19.95 15.11 5.83
CA LEU A 115 19.50 16.50 5.70
C LEU A 115 18.84 16.96 7.00
N GLY A 116 19.25 18.13 7.52
CA GLY A 116 18.75 18.67 8.78
C GLY A 116 19.49 18.12 10.01
N ASN A 117 18.81 18.14 11.16
CA ASN A 117 19.37 17.65 12.42
C ASN A 117 19.24 16.13 12.51
N GLY A 118 20.30 15.44 12.91
CA GLY A 118 20.34 13.99 13.09
C GLY A 118 21.77 13.48 13.02
N THR A 119 21.97 12.23 13.39
CA THR A 119 23.25 11.55 13.20
C THR A 119 23.42 11.09 11.74
N GLU A 120 24.66 10.85 11.34
CA GLU A 120 24.97 10.34 9.99
C GLU A 120 24.31 8.98 9.73
N ASN A 121 24.25 8.11 10.74
CA ASN A 121 23.66 6.77 10.61
C ASN A 121 22.13 6.81 10.51
N GLU A 122 21.46 7.82 11.09
CA GLU A 122 20.00 7.96 11.02
C GLU A 122 19.51 8.42 9.64
N GLY A 123 20.31 9.20 8.91
CA GLY A 123 19.88 9.84 7.66
C GLY A 123 20.47 9.28 6.37
N LYS A 124 21.40 8.32 6.45
CA LYS A 124 21.90 7.56 5.28
C LYS A 124 20.87 6.55 4.79
N MET A 125 19.70 7.06 4.38
CA MET A 125 18.52 6.29 4.03
C MET A 125 17.93 6.73 2.68
N SER A 126 17.55 5.79 1.83
CA SER A 126 16.87 6.06 0.57
C SER A 126 16.01 4.88 0.10
N PRO A 127 15.08 5.07 -0.87
CA PRO A 127 14.25 3.99 -1.38
C PRO A 127 14.98 3.11 -2.42
N ARG A 128 16.30 3.24 -2.60
CA ARG A 128 17.07 2.60 -3.69
C ARG A 128 16.93 1.08 -3.80
N ASN A 129 16.61 0.40 -2.70
CA ASN A 129 16.48 -1.06 -2.67
C ASN A 129 15.08 -1.53 -3.11
N LEU A 130 14.10 -0.63 -3.22
CA LEU A 130 12.77 -0.95 -3.73
C LEU A 130 12.81 -1.07 -5.26
N GLN A 131 12.45 -2.24 -5.78
CA GLN A 131 12.57 -2.58 -7.20
C GLN A 131 11.28 -2.37 -8.01
N ALA A 132 10.17 -2.08 -7.34
CA ALA A 132 8.87 -1.82 -7.95
C ALA A 132 8.40 -0.40 -7.65
N THR A 133 7.67 0.21 -8.59
CA THR A 133 7.04 1.51 -8.38
C THR A 133 5.91 1.38 -7.36
N THR A 134 5.70 2.45 -6.60
CA THR A 134 4.59 2.56 -5.66
C THR A 134 3.37 3.18 -6.32
N ILE A 135 2.20 3.02 -5.72
CA ILE A 135 1.00 3.76 -6.11
C ILE A 135 1.22 5.29 -6.10
N THR A 136 2.11 5.79 -5.24
CA THR A 136 2.48 7.21 -5.21
C THR A 136 3.39 7.61 -6.37
N ASP A 137 4.29 6.75 -6.82
CA ASP A 137 5.08 6.99 -8.03
C ASP A 137 4.17 7.00 -9.26
N GLU A 138 3.27 6.02 -9.38
CA GLU A 138 2.31 5.93 -10.48
C GLU A 138 1.33 7.10 -10.49
N LEU A 139 0.86 7.54 -9.32
CA LEU A 139 0.02 8.75 -9.22
C LEU A 139 0.78 9.96 -9.75
N LYS A 140 2.03 10.16 -9.31
CA LYS A 140 2.87 11.28 -9.77
C LYS A 140 3.11 11.22 -11.28
N LEU A 141 3.40 10.05 -11.84
CA LEU A 141 3.60 9.87 -13.27
C LEU A 141 2.32 10.15 -14.08
N ALA A 142 1.16 9.75 -13.56
CA ALA A 142 -0.12 9.93 -14.25
C ALA A 142 -0.70 11.35 -14.17
N THR A 143 -0.22 12.18 -13.23
CA THR A 143 -0.74 13.55 -13.01
C THR A 143 0.26 14.66 -13.28
N ASN A 144 1.49 14.34 -13.70
CA ASN A 144 2.48 15.32 -14.13
C ASN A 144 2.34 15.68 -15.61
#